data_AF-A0A0E3RCW1-F1
#
_entry.id   AF-A0A0E3RCW1-F1
#
_cell.length_a   1.000
_cell.length_b   1.000
_cell.length_c   1.000
_cell.angle_alpha   90.00
_cell.angle_beta   90.00
_cell.angle_gamma   90.00
#
_symmetry.space_group_name_H-M   'P 1'
#
loop_
_entity.id
_entity.type
_entity.pdbx_description
1 polymer ?
#
loop_
_entity_poly.entity_id
_entity_poly.type
_entity_poly.pdbx_seq_one_letter_code
_entity_poly.pdbx_strand_id
1 'polypeptide(L)'
;MEIEEVEKIKKEELWLCGDKWDIEGSVLVLFADLLIHSHIYKVKLAYPPLFPDTPIMVTPVEKDVRWSSHQYLSGTLCLEWGPDNWRSDVTAADMLNSMYKLIETENPHGNDNEHQAVPSRHFLTDGQVNRGKYLRLVLDNEVVNLIRSLPISEIIPFTAVYSPGNDSWTFHITKIILSDSTWTNGKIPLKLQDKDLFSYQYGIICHINVNKDQFSKITLFEEIEAIIQKEVGANIVLNEVKDPETRNMQKIDLLTFLTQENDIVCLWRANDKVYSVSIIEDNDHTNRNPSVSTI
;
A
#
# COMPACT_ATOMS: atom_id res chain seq x y z
N MET A 1 -7.34 -39.85 4.92
CA MET A 1 -7.74 -38.43 4.92
C MET A 1 -7.18 -37.69 3.72
N GLU A 2 -5.93 -37.21 3.70
CA GLU A 2 -5.41 -36.40 2.56
C GLU A 2 -5.54 -37.06 1.18
N ILE A 3 -5.14 -38.34 1.06
CA ILE A 3 -5.28 -39.09 -0.20
C ILE A 3 -6.75 -39.22 -0.61
N GLU A 4 -7.65 -39.47 0.35
CA GLU A 4 -9.08 -39.66 0.10
C GLU A 4 -9.75 -38.36 -0.37
N GLU A 5 -9.36 -37.21 0.20
CA GLU A 5 -9.88 -35.90 -0.21
C GLU A 5 -9.39 -35.50 -1.61
N VAL A 6 -8.14 -35.79 -1.95
CA VAL A 6 -7.62 -35.57 -3.31
C VAL A 6 -8.30 -36.52 -4.32
N GLU A 7 -8.49 -37.79 -3.96
CA GLU A 7 -9.24 -38.75 -4.78
C GLU A 7 -10.70 -38.33 -4.99
N LYS A 8 -11.30 -37.68 -3.99
CA LYS A 8 -12.67 -37.15 -4.09
C LYS A 8 -12.74 -36.03 -5.11
N ILE A 9 -11.88 -35.02 -5.02
CA ILE A 9 -11.82 -33.95 -6.05
C ILE A 9 -11.59 -34.54 -7.42
N LYS A 10 -10.65 -35.48 -7.57
CA LYS A 10 -10.36 -36.10 -8.87
C LYS A 10 -11.57 -36.83 -9.49
N LYS A 11 -12.50 -37.33 -8.66
CA LYS A 11 -13.74 -37.97 -9.13
C LYS A 11 -14.83 -36.95 -9.47
N GLU A 12 -14.87 -35.85 -8.74
CA GLU A 12 -15.91 -34.82 -8.84
C GLU A 12 -15.59 -33.77 -9.93
N GLU A 13 -14.30 -33.50 -10.14
CA GLU A 13 -13.80 -32.38 -10.93
C GLU A 13 -12.92 -32.86 -12.09
N LEU A 14 -13.21 -32.37 -13.30
CA LEU A 14 -12.46 -32.75 -14.51
C LEU A 14 -11.15 -31.98 -14.69
N TRP A 15 -10.98 -30.86 -13.98
CA TRP A 15 -9.78 -30.04 -14.08
C TRP A 15 -8.57 -30.68 -13.39
N LEU A 16 -8.74 -31.60 -12.43
CA LEU A 16 -7.63 -32.33 -11.83
C LEU A 16 -7.34 -33.60 -12.63
N CYS A 17 -6.40 -33.52 -13.57
CA CYS A 17 -6.16 -34.59 -14.55
C CYS A 17 -5.00 -35.52 -14.16
N GLY A 18 -4.14 -35.12 -13.22
CA GLY A 18 -3.04 -35.96 -12.74
C GLY A 18 -2.69 -35.65 -11.28
N ASP A 19 -2.29 -36.68 -10.56
CA ASP A 19 -1.78 -36.59 -9.19
C ASP A 19 -0.69 -37.66 -8.97
N LYS A 20 0.37 -37.30 -8.27
CA LYS A 20 1.45 -38.21 -7.88
C LYS A 20 2.03 -37.80 -6.54
N TRP A 21 1.94 -38.70 -5.58
CA TRP A 21 2.62 -38.57 -4.28
C TRP A 21 4.08 -38.99 -4.39
N ASP A 22 4.97 -38.24 -3.73
CA ASP A 22 6.40 -38.51 -3.70
C ASP A 22 7.02 -38.00 -2.39
N ILE A 23 8.30 -38.31 -2.16
CA ILE A 23 9.09 -37.78 -1.05
C ILE A 23 10.33 -37.11 -1.63
N GLU A 24 10.41 -35.79 -1.51
CA GLU A 24 11.62 -35.03 -1.86
C GLU A 24 12.46 -34.78 -0.61
N GLY A 25 13.55 -35.54 -0.47
CA GLY A 25 14.39 -35.51 0.74
C GLY A 25 13.64 -36.05 1.95
N SER A 26 13.22 -35.17 2.87
CA SER A 26 12.40 -35.51 4.04
C SER A 26 11.00 -34.90 3.99
N VAL A 27 10.60 -34.35 2.84
CA VAL A 27 9.36 -33.61 2.65
C VAL A 27 8.41 -34.46 1.83
N LEU A 28 7.22 -34.75 2.36
CA LEU A 28 6.14 -35.34 1.59
C LEU A 28 5.66 -34.31 0.56
N VAL A 29 5.52 -34.72 -0.70
CA VAL A 29 5.04 -33.85 -1.77
C VAL A 29 3.94 -34.53 -2.57
N LEU A 30 3.01 -33.71 -3.06
CA LEU A 30 2.01 -34.08 -4.04
C LEU A 30 2.26 -33.26 -5.31
N PHE A 31 2.56 -33.92 -6.41
CA PHE A 31 2.52 -33.32 -7.73
C PHE A 31 1.10 -33.41 -8.28
N ALA A 32 0.59 -32.32 -8.84
CA ALA A 32 -0.72 -32.29 -9.47
C ALA A 32 -0.66 -31.57 -10.82
N ASP A 33 -1.42 -32.11 -11.78
CA ASP A 33 -1.62 -31.54 -13.11
C ASP A 33 -3.06 -31.04 -13.18
N LEU A 34 -3.23 -29.73 -13.43
CA LEU A 34 -4.53 -29.08 -13.52
C LEU A 34 -4.78 -28.60 -14.97
N LEU A 35 -5.86 -29.04 -15.59
CA LEU A 35 -6.33 -28.55 -16.89
C LEU A 35 -7.26 -27.35 -16.69
N ILE A 36 -6.77 -26.16 -17.01
CA ILE A 36 -7.47 -24.88 -16.84
C ILE A 36 -7.28 -24.07 -18.13
N HIS A 37 -8.36 -23.53 -18.71
CA HIS A 37 -8.31 -22.79 -19.99
C HIS A 37 -7.56 -23.53 -21.12
N SER A 38 -7.70 -24.85 -21.20
CA SER A 38 -6.97 -25.71 -22.16
C SER A 38 -5.46 -25.79 -21.97
N HIS A 39 -4.93 -25.28 -20.85
CA HIS A 39 -3.53 -25.38 -20.46
C HIS A 39 -3.36 -26.31 -19.26
N ILE A 40 -2.26 -27.07 -19.24
CA ILE A 40 -1.90 -27.91 -18.10
C ILE A 40 -0.96 -27.13 -17.18
N TYR A 41 -1.40 -26.88 -15.96
CA TYR A 41 -0.62 -26.27 -14.89
C TYR A 41 -0.09 -27.35 -13.96
N LYS A 42 1.24 -27.48 -13.90
CA LYS A 42 1.91 -28.49 -13.08
C LYS A 42 2.39 -27.89 -11.78
N VAL A 43 1.85 -28.35 -10.65
CA VAL A 43 2.21 -27.86 -9.33
C VAL A 43 2.76 -28.94 -8.43
N LYS A 44 3.51 -28.47 -7.45
CA LYS A 44 3.98 -29.22 -6.30
C LYS A 44 3.36 -28.64 -5.05
N LEU A 45 2.71 -29.49 -4.27
CA LEU A 45 2.22 -29.24 -2.93
C LEU A 45 3.22 -29.88 -1.96
N ALA A 46 3.95 -29.06 -1.21
CA ALA A 46 4.94 -29.52 -0.24
C ALA A 46 4.39 -29.44 1.18
N TYR A 47 4.41 -30.56 1.88
CA TYR A 47 3.94 -30.68 3.27
C TYR A 47 5.07 -30.29 4.22
N PRO A 48 4.94 -29.19 4.98
CA PRO A 48 5.98 -28.78 5.92
C PRO A 48 6.14 -29.81 7.06
N PRO A 49 7.29 -29.82 7.77
CA PRO A 49 7.55 -30.76 8.86
C PRO A 49 6.53 -30.72 10.01
N LEU A 50 5.84 -29.59 10.19
CA LEU A 50 4.85 -29.39 11.25
C LEU A 50 3.41 -29.47 10.72
N PHE A 51 3.18 -30.04 9.54
CA PHE A 51 1.82 -30.32 9.07
C PHE A 51 1.11 -31.29 10.06
N PRO A 52 -0.17 -31.07 10.41
CA PRO A 52 -1.13 -30.10 9.86
C PRO A 52 -1.16 -28.74 10.55
N ASP A 53 -0.27 -28.42 11.49
CA ASP A 53 -0.26 -27.12 12.18
C ASP A 53 0.40 -26.00 11.37
N THR A 54 0.98 -26.33 10.21
CA THR A 54 1.58 -25.37 9.27
C THR A 54 1.10 -25.62 7.84
N PRO A 55 0.95 -24.55 7.03
CA PRO A 55 0.31 -24.63 5.72
C PRO A 55 1.12 -25.41 4.69
N ILE A 56 0.42 -26.17 3.86
CA ILE A 56 0.97 -26.76 2.63
C ILE A 56 1.42 -25.63 1.70
N MET A 57 2.61 -25.76 1.12
CA MET A 57 3.12 -24.79 0.14
C MET A 57 2.84 -25.26 -1.27
N VAL A 58 2.16 -24.44 -2.08
CA VAL A 58 1.89 -24.74 -3.50
C VAL A 58 2.83 -23.93 -4.38
N THR A 59 3.59 -24.58 -5.24
CA THR A 59 4.55 -23.96 -6.16
C THR A 59 4.42 -24.55 -7.57
N PRO A 60 4.65 -23.78 -8.65
CA PRO A 60 4.90 -24.35 -9.97
C PRO A 60 6.03 -25.39 -9.92
N VAL A 61 5.90 -26.47 -10.70
CA VAL A 61 6.99 -27.44 -10.89
C VAL A 61 8.12 -26.81 -11.71
N GLU A 62 7.75 -26.01 -12.70
CA GLU A 62 8.70 -25.26 -13.52
C GLU A 62 9.33 -24.14 -12.71
N LYS A 63 10.66 -24.07 -12.72
CA LYS A 63 11.41 -23.03 -12.02
C LYS A 63 11.27 -21.70 -12.75
N ASP A 64 11.29 -20.62 -11.99
CA ASP A 64 11.30 -19.23 -12.47
C ASP A 64 10.08 -18.82 -13.30
N VAL A 65 9.00 -19.60 -13.28
CA VAL A 65 7.73 -19.24 -13.91
C VAL A 65 6.92 -18.37 -12.97
N ARG A 66 6.37 -17.26 -13.48
CA ARG A 66 5.46 -16.38 -12.77
C ARG A 66 4.07 -16.47 -13.39
N TRP A 67 3.15 -17.13 -12.69
CA TRP A 67 1.76 -17.25 -13.10
C TRP A 67 0.89 -16.14 -12.54
N SER A 68 1.27 -15.52 -11.43
CA SER A 68 0.35 -14.65 -10.72
C SER A 68 1.08 -13.52 -10.00
N SER A 69 0.37 -12.42 -9.77
CA SER A 69 0.79 -11.41 -8.81
C SER A 69 0.82 -11.97 -7.37
N HIS A 70 0.00 -13.00 -7.10
CA HIS A 70 -0.06 -13.78 -5.87
C HIS A 70 0.99 -14.88 -5.85
N GLN A 71 2.21 -14.56 -6.23
CA GLN A 71 3.33 -15.50 -6.21
C GLN A 71 4.55 -14.83 -5.59
N TYR A 72 5.01 -15.41 -4.48
CA TYR A 72 6.22 -14.96 -3.79
C TYR A 72 7.45 -15.17 -4.66
N LEU A 73 8.54 -14.48 -4.31
CA LEU A 73 9.85 -14.67 -4.96
C LEU A 73 10.37 -16.12 -4.83
N SER A 74 9.91 -16.86 -3.83
CA SER A 74 10.19 -18.30 -3.69
C SER A 74 9.48 -19.17 -4.73
N GLY A 75 8.56 -18.60 -5.50
CA GLY A 75 7.66 -19.30 -6.41
C GLY A 75 6.37 -19.81 -5.76
N THR A 76 6.23 -19.70 -4.43
CA THR A 76 5.02 -20.16 -3.72
C THR A 76 3.83 -19.27 -4.03
N LEU A 77 2.69 -19.88 -4.33
CA LEU A 77 1.43 -19.19 -4.56
C LEU A 77 0.81 -18.73 -3.25
N CYS A 78 0.39 -17.47 -3.20
CA CYS A 78 -0.40 -16.89 -2.13
C CYS A 78 -1.88 -17.22 -2.38
N LEU A 79 -2.28 -18.42 -1.97
CA LEU A 79 -3.64 -18.93 -2.15
C LEU A 79 -4.59 -18.43 -1.05
N GLU A 80 -5.89 -18.75 -1.14
CA GLU A 80 -6.95 -18.45 -0.15
C GLU A 80 -6.53 -18.90 1.26
N TRP A 81 -5.88 -20.06 1.36
CA TRP A 81 -5.34 -20.61 2.59
C TRP A 81 -3.81 -20.43 2.65
N GLY A 82 -3.31 -20.04 3.82
CA GLY A 82 -1.87 -20.07 4.11
C GLY A 82 -1.55 -19.43 5.47
N PRO A 83 -0.33 -18.95 5.71
CA PRO A 83 0.18 -18.73 7.07
C PRO A 83 -0.73 -17.89 7.97
N ASP A 84 -1.35 -16.83 7.44
CA ASP A 84 -2.13 -15.87 8.24
C ASP A 84 -3.52 -16.38 8.66
N ASN A 85 -4.06 -17.40 7.99
CA ASN A 85 -5.40 -17.93 8.21
C ASN A 85 -5.47 -19.46 8.20
N TRP A 86 -4.32 -20.11 8.41
CA TRP A 86 -4.20 -21.56 8.37
C TRP A 86 -5.02 -22.22 9.49
N ARG A 87 -5.69 -23.32 9.15
CA ARG A 87 -6.36 -24.19 10.10
C ARG A 87 -5.91 -25.62 9.84
N SER A 88 -5.76 -26.41 10.88
CA SER A 88 -5.27 -27.79 10.79
C SER A 88 -6.25 -28.77 10.13
N ASP A 89 -7.48 -28.32 9.84
CA ASP A 89 -8.47 -29.06 9.07
C ASP A 89 -8.46 -28.72 7.56
N VAL A 90 -7.62 -27.79 7.12
CA VAL A 90 -7.41 -27.49 5.69
C VAL A 90 -6.52 -28.56 5.06
N THR A 91 -6.97 -29.09 3.93
CA THR A 91 -6.35 -30.24 3.23
C THR A 91 -5.66 -29.84 1.93
N ALA A 92 -4.91 -30.74 1.30
CA ALA A 92 -4.40 -30.50 -0.06
C ALA A 92 -5.51 -30.30 -1.09
N ALA A 93 -6.67 -30.91 -0.88
CA ALA A 93 -7.84 -30.75 -1.73
C ALA A 93 -8.33 -29.28 -1.71
N ASP A 94 -8.38 -28.66 -0.52
CA ASP A 94 -8.70 -27.24 -0.37
C ASP A 94 -7.66 -26.33 -1.02
N MET A 95 -6.38 -26.68 -0.91
CA MET A 95 -5.29 -25.95 -1.56
C MET A 95 -5.37 -26.03 -3.08
N LEU A 96 -5.69 -27.20 -3.64
CA LEU A 96 -5.90 -27.40 -5.07
C LEU A 96 -7.11 -26.61 -5.58
N ASN A 97 -8.23 -26.63 -4.85
CA ASN A 97 -9.39 -25.79 -5.16
C ASN A 97 -9.05 -24.30 -5.15
N SER A 98 -8.28 -23.85 -4.17
CA SER A 98 -7.87 -22.44 -4.07
C SER A 98 -6.95 -22.03 -5.24
N MET A 99 -6.02 -22.90 -5.61
CA MET A 99 -5.20 -22.70 -6.80
C MET A 99 -6.05 -22.67 -8.07
N TYR A 100 -6.96 -23.62 -8.24
CA TYR A 100 -7.86 -23.68 -9.40
C TYR A 100 -8.62 -22.36 -9.55
N LYS A 101 -9.27 -21.87 -8.48
CA LYS A 101 -9.96 -20.57 -8.51
C LYS A 101 -9.05 -19.41 -8.94
N LEU A 102 -7.83 -19.36 -8.42
CA LEU A 102 -6.85 -18.32 -8.77
C LEU A 102 -6.51 -18.37 -10.26
N ILE A 103 -6.12 -19.53 -10.78
CA ILE A 103 -5.66 -19.68 -12.16
C ILE A 103 -6.81 -19.61 -13.17
N GLU A 104 -7.99 -20.12 -12.82
CA GLU A 104 -9.21 -19.97 -13.60
C GLU A 104 -9.60 -18.50 -13.76
N THR A 105 -9.42 -17.68 -12.71
CA THR A 105 -9.77 -16.25 -12.76
C THR A 105 -8.68 -15.42 -13.45
N GLU A 106 -7.41 -15.62 -13.07
CA GLU A 106 -6.32 -14.81 -13.61
C GLU A 106 -5.89 -15.25 -15.02
N ASN A 107 -6.20 -16.48 -15.45
CA ASN A 107 -5.90 -17.03 -16.77
C ASN A 107 -4.50 -16.65 -17.32
N PRO A 108 -3.41 -17.00 -16.63
CA PRO A 108 -2.09 -16.45 -16.92
C PRO A 108 -1.48 -16.85 -18.26
N HIS A 109 -2.00 -17.89 -18.91
CA HIS A 109 -1.59 -18.28 -20.26
C HIS A 109 -2.59 -17.82 -21.33
N GLY A 110 -3.70 -17.18 -20.95
CA GLY A 110 -4.67 -16.59 -21.86
C GLY A 110 -4.20 -15.27 -22.47
N ASN A 111 -5.07 -14.65 -23.26
CA ASN A 111 -4.81 -13.33 -23.83
C ASN A 111 -5.04 -12.22 -22.80
N ASP A 112 -4.31 -11.10 -22.90
CA ASP A 112 -4.38 -9.96 -21.95
C ASP A 112 -5.80 -9.45 -21.61
N ASN A 113 -6.78 -9.67 -22.49
CA ASN A 113 -8.18 -9.27 -22.29
C ASN A 113 -9.01 -10.24 -21.43
N GLU A 114 -8.46 -11.42 -21.10
CA GLU A 114 -9.12 -12.48 -20.33
C GLU A 114 -8.59 -12.58 -18.90
N HIS A 115 -7.49 -11.88 -18.56
CA HIS A 115 -6.97 -11.81 -17.20
C HIS A 115 -7.87 -10.96 -16.31
N GLN A 116 -8.42 -11.57 -15.26
CA GLN A 116 -9.09 -10.84 -14.19
C GLN A 116 -8.22 -10.89 -12.94
N ALA A 117 -7.92 -9.73 -12.35
CA ALA A 117 -7.16 -9.67 -11.12
C ALA A 117 -7.97 -10.24 -9.94
N VAL A 118 -7.47 -11.27 -9.28
CA VAL A 118 -8.05 -11.75 -8.02
C VAL A 118 -7.57 -10.81 -6.90
N PRO A 119 -8.44 -10.29 -6.03
CA PRO A 119 -8.00 -9.52 -4.87
C PRO A 119 -7.08 -10.34 -3.97
N SER A 120 -5.91 -9.80 -3.63
CA SER A 120 -4.99 -10.49 -2.71
C SER A 120 -5.48 -10.40 -1.28
N ARG A 121 -5.44 -11.53 -0.57
CA ARG A 121 -5.59 -11.55 0.89
C ARG A 121 -4.43 -10.84 1.60
N HIS A 122 -3.33 -10.61 0.90
CA HIS A 122 -2.15 -9.94 1.42
C HIS A 122 -2.41 -8.43 1.43
N PHE A 123 -3.17 -7.96 2.42
CA PHE A 123 -3.34 -6.53 2.66
C PHE A 123 -2.12 -6.02 3.42
N LEU A 124 -1.23 -5.33 2.70
CA LEU A 124 -0.20 -4.55 3.37
C LEU A 124 -0.89 -3.36 4.05
N THR A 125 -0.67 -3.23 5.34
CA THR A 125 -1.04 -2.00 6.06
C THR A 125 -0.27 -0.81 5.47
N ASP A 126 -0.81 0.41 5.57
CA ASP A 126 -0.08 1.61 5.15
C ASP A 126 1.28 1.71 5.85
N GLY A 127 1.39 1.25 7.10
CA GLY A 127 2.66 1.14 7.81
C GLY A 127 3.67 0.19 7.15
N GLN A 128 3.21 -0.95 6.62
CA GLN A 128 4.06 -1.90 5.87
C GLN A 128 4.48 -1.33 4.51
N VAL A 129 3.56 -0.69 3.78
CA VAL A 129 3.86 0.00 2.51
C VAL A 129 4.90 1.11 2.73
N ASN A 130 4.78 1.84 3.82
CA ASN A 130 5.63 2.98 4.13
C ASN A 130 6.90 2.63 4.93
N ARG A 131 7.15 1.35 5.27
CA ARG A 131 8.26 0.92 6.15
C ARG A 131 9.64 1.39 5.64
N GLY A 132 9.84 1.41 4.32
CA GLY A 132 11.09 1.85 3.69
C GLY A 132 11.17 3.35 3.39
N LYS A 133 10.12 4.14 3.71
CA LYS A 133 10.08 5.58 3.42
C LYS A 133 10.63 6.37 4.60
N TYR A 134 11.61 7.24 4.34
CA TYR A 134 12.28 8.04 5.36
C TYR A 134 11.41 9.22 5.84
N LEU A 135 10.76 9.95 4.93
CA LEU A 135 9.88 11.07 5.26
C LEU A 135 8.41 10.65 5.09
N ARG A 136 7.59 10.93 6.10
CA ARG A 136 6.16 10.56 6.13
C ARG A 136 5.31 11.70 6.66
N LEU A 137 4.14 11.93 6.08
CA LEU A 137 3.12 12.87 6.57
C LEU A 137 1.85 12.09 6.87
N VAL A 138 1.43 12.09 8.13
CA VAL A 138 0.19 11.44 8.56
C VAL A 138 -0.95 12.44 8.48
N LEU A 139 -1.98 12.08 7.70
CA LEU A 139 -3.19 12.85 7.52
C LEU A 139 -4.36 12.01 8.01
N ASP A 140 -5.08 12.50 9.02
CA ASP A 140 -6.35 11.90 9.38
C ASP A 140 -7.45 12.31 8.38
N ASN A 141 -8.57 11.60 8.40
CA ASN A 141 -9.71 11.87 7.52
C ASN A 141 -10.24 13.31 7.60
N GLU A 142 -10.15 13.96 8.76
CA GLU A 142 -10.60 15.35 8.93
C GLU A 142 -9.68 16.29 8.16
N VAL A 143 -8.36 16.11 8.28
CA VAL A 143 -7.35 16.88 7.52
C VAL A 143 -7.48 16.63 6.01
N VAL A 144 -7.64 15.38 5.59
CA VAL A 144 -7.81 15.03 4.17
C VAL A 144 -9.04 15.74 3.59
N ASN A 145 -10.18 15.66 4.27
CA ASN A 145 -11.41 16.32 3.84
C ASN A 145 -11.26 17.84 3.83
N LEU A 146 -10.57 18.41 4.82
CA LEU A 146 -10.29 19.83 4.87
C LEU A 146 -9.46 20.25 3.66
N ILE A 147 -8.32 19.59 3.37
CA ILE A 147 -7.45 19.87 2.21
C ILE A 147 -8.23 19.82 0.89
N ARG A 148 -9.08 18.82 0.72
CA ARG A 148 -9.92 18.64 -0.48
C ARG A 148 -11.00 19.70 -0.63
N SER A 149 -11.43 20.34 0.46
CA SER A 149 -12.43 21.42 0.46
C SER A 149 -11.85 22.82 0.25
N LEU A 150 -10.53 22.97 0.27
CA LEU A 150 -9.88 24.28 0.16
C LEU A 150 -10.07 24.91 -1.23
N PRO A 151 -10.03 26.25 -1.35
CA PRO A 151 -10.14 26.94 -2.63
C PRO A 151 -8.94 26.64 -3.56
N ILE A 152 -9.22 26.48 -4.86
CA ILE A 152 -8.22 26.08 -5.86
C ILE A 152 -7.10 27.14 -6.04
N SER A 153 -7.41 28.41 -5.84
CA SER A 153 -6.51 29.53 -6.16
C SER A 153 -5.85 30.15 -4.93
N GLU A 154 -5.83 29.46 -3.79
CA GLU A 154 -5.26 29.98 -2.55
C GLU A 154 -4.06 29.16 -2.07
N ILE A 155 -3.10 29.87 -1.48
CA ILE A 155 -1.99 29.27 -0.73
C ILE A 155 -2.34 29.36 0.74
N ILE A 156 -2.45 28.20 1.36
CA ILE A 156 -2.95 28.05 2.72
C ILE A 156 -1.81 27.60 3.61
N PRO A 157 -1.31 28.46 4.51
CA PRO A 157 -0.23 28.10 5.41
C PRO A 157 -0.69 27.07 6.44
N PHE A 158 0.22 26.18 6.83
CA PHE A 158 -0.01 25.24 7.91
C PHE A 158 1.25 25.08 8.76
N THR A 159 1.08 24.60 9.98
CA THR A 159 2.18 24.17 10.84
C THR A 159 2.11 22.67 11.04
N ALA A 160 3.27 22.02 11.10
CA ALA A 160 3.39 20.61 11.44
C ALA A 160 4.47 20.41 12.50
N VAL A 161 4.30 19.40 13.34
CA VAL A 161 5.37 18.92 14.21
C VAL A 161 5.98 17.66 13.63
N TYR A 162 7.28 17.47 13.81
CA TYR A 162 7.95 16.22 13.41
C TYR A 162 8.24 15.34 14.63
N SER A 163 8.05 14.03 14.46
CA SER A 163 8.44 13.00 15.41
C SER A 163 9.53 12.13 14.79
N PRO A 164 10.75 12.11 15.35
CA PRO A 164 11.81 11.24 14.87
C PRO A 164 11.57 9.79 15.34
N GLY A 165 11.55 8.85 14.40
CA GLY A 165 11.70 7.42 14.65
C GLY A 165 13.13 6.95 14.35
N ASN A 166 13.40 5.66 14.54
CA ASN A 166 14.75 5.09 14.35
C ASN A 166 15.32 5.35 12.94
N ASP A 167 14.51 5.18 11.90
CA ASP A 167 14.92 5.33 10.49
C ASP A 167 13.93 6.15 9.66
N SER A 168 13.12 6.99 10.31
CA SER A 168 12.09 7.78 9.62
C SER A 168 11.69 9.02 10.41
N TRP A 169 11.32 10.09 9.71
CA TRP A 169 10.71 11.28 10.30
C TRP A 169 9.24 11.33 9.89
N THR A 170 8.37 11.50 10.89
CA THR A 170 6.93 11.56 10.69
C THR A 170 6.41 12.94 11.05
N PHE A 171 5.76 13.60 10.09
CA PHE A 171 5.13 14.90 10.26
C PHE A 171 3.65 14.73 10.61
N HIS A 172 3.16 15.60 11.48
CA HIS A 172 1.75 15.71 11.84
C HIS A 172 1.32 17.17 11.71
N ILE A 173 0.30 17.44 10.89
CA ILE A 173 -0.25 18.81 10.76
C ILE A 173 -0.93 19.19 12.06
N THR A 174 -0.43 20.24 12.70
CA THR A 174 -0.95 20.78 13.97
C THR A 174 -1.99 21.86 13.74
N LYS A 175 -1.81 22.72 12.72
CA LYS A 175 -2.73 23.81 12.40
C LYS A 175 -2.79 24.08 10.92
N ILE A 176 -3.95 24.50 10.42
CA ILE A 176 -4.16 25.02 9.06
C ILE A 176 -4.77 26.42 9.19
N ILE A 177 -4.13 27.41 8.56
CA ILE A 177 -4.46 28.83 8.71
C ILE A 177 -5.34 29.24 7.54
N LEU A 178 -6.65 29.29 7.78
CA LEU A 178 -7.66 29.69 6.80
C LEU A 178 -7.83 31.21 6.79
N SER A 179 -8.59 31.73 5.83
CA SER A 179 -8.80 33.18 5.67
C SER A 179 -9.59 33.80 6.83
N ASP A 180 -10.52 33.07 7.43
CA ASP A 180 -11.42 33.54 8.50
C ASP A 180 -11.21 32.84 9.85
N SER A 181 -10.43 31.77 9.87
CA SER A 181 -10.34 30.86 11.01
C SER A 181 -9.02 30.08 11.02
N THR A 182 -8.76 29.34 12.09
CA THR A 182 -7.61 28.43 12.17
C THR A 182 -8.10 27.08 12.64
N TRP A 183 -7.92 26.07 11.80
CA TRP A 183 -8.16 24.69 12.20
C TRP A 183 -6.97 24.20 13.03
N THR A 184 -7.24 23.44 14.10
CA THR A 184 -6.21 22.87 14.99
C THR A 184 -6.47 21.38 15.18
N ASN A 185 -5.41 20.57 15.05
CA ASN A 185 -5.52 19.13 15.19
C ASN A 185 -5.64 18.71 16.67
N GLY A 186 -6.85 18.32 17.07
CA GLY A 186 -7.12 17.83 18.43
C GLY A 186 -6.65 16.39 18.70
N LYS A 187 -6.23 15.65 17.68
CA LYS A 187 -5.84 14.22 17.78
C LYS A 187 -4.35 14.01 18.03
N ILE A 188 -3.53 15.06 17.93
CA ILE A 188 -2.08 14.96 18.17
C ILE A 188 -1.81 14.77 19.68
N PRO A 189 -1.06 13.73 20.09
CA PRO A 189 -0.67 13.54 21.49
C PRO A 189 -0.04 14.79 22.11
N LEU A 190 -0.45 15.14 23.34
CA LEU A 190 0.02 16.36 24.04
C LEU A 190 1.55 16.49 24.09
N LYS A 191 2.28 15.37 24.22
CA LYS A 191 3.75 15.39 24.22
C LYS A 191 4.33 15.87 22.90
N LEU A 192 3.72 15.54 21.77
CA LEU A 192 4.15 16.02 20.46
C LEU A 192 3.79 17.49 20.24
N GLN A 193 2.97 18.10 21.10
CA GLN A 193 2.67 19.52 21.01
C GLN A 193 3.68 20.38 21.81
N ASP A 194 4.53 19.75 22.62
CA ASP A 194 5.54 20.42 23.44
C ASP A 194 6.65 21.03 22.58
N LYS A 195 6.67 22.36 22.53
CA LYS A 195 7.62 23.16 21.73
C LYS A 195 9.05 23.10 22.26
N ASP A 196 9.24 22.71 23.52
CA ASP A 196 10.58 22.54 24.09
C ASP A 196 11.18 21.18 23.69
N LEU A 197 10.35 20.22 23.30
CA LEU A 197 10.75 18.86 22.93
C LEU A 197 10.80 18.62 21.43
N PHE A 198 9.96 19.31 20.64
CA PHE A 198 9.85 19.08 19.20
C PHE A 198 9.85 20.39 18.42
N SER A 199 10.62 20.44 17.33
CA SER A 199 10.59 21.59 16.43
C SER A 199 9.39 21.53 15.50
N TYR A 200 8.87 22.71 15.17
CA TYR A 200 7.78 22.88 14.23
C TYR A 200 8.35 23.16 12.84
N GLN A 201 7.67 22.63 11.83
CA GLN A 201 7.90 22.91 10.43
C GLN A 201 6.73 23.73 9.91
N TYR A 202 7.03 24.62 8.97
CA TYR A 202 6.04 25.44 8.32
C TYR A 202 5.85 24.96 6.90
N GLY A 203 4.60 24.94 6.46
CA GLY A 203 4.28 24.51 5.12
C GLY A 203 3.15 25.29 4.50
N ILE A 204 2.91 24.98 3.24
CA ILE A 204 1.77 25.49 2.48
C ILE A 204 0.99 24.36 1.83
N ILE A 205 -0.30 24.58 1.69
CA ILE A 205 -1.21 23.76 0.88
C ILE A 205 -1.66 24.63 -0.30
N CYS A 206 -1.60 24.09 -1.50
CA CYS A 206 -2.21 24.72 -2.67
C CYS A 206 -2.78 23.66 -3.61
N HIS A 207 -3.78 24.04 -4.39
CA HIS A 207 -4.29 23.17 -5.44
C HIS A 207 -3.58 23.52 -6.74
N ILE A 208 -3.28 22.50 -7.53
CA ILE A 208 -2.53 22.65 -8.75
C ILE A 208 -3.08 21.70 -9.80
N ASN A 209 -3.17 22.18 -11.04
CA ASN A 209 -3.66 21.38 -12.15
C ASN A 209 -2.53 20.57 -12.80
N VAL A 210 -1.87 19.75 -11.99
CA VAL A 210 -0.70 18.95 -12.37
C VAL A 210 -0.86 17.52 -11.88
N ASN A 211 -0.57 16.53 -12.72
CA ASN A 211 -0.64 15.11 -12.35
C ASN A 211 0.44 14.75 -11.34
N LYS A 212 0.11 13.79 -10.45
CA LYS A 212 1.01 13.32 -9.39
C LYS A 212 2.37 12.85 -9.91
N ASP A 213 2.39 12.16 -11.05
CA ASP A 213 3.61 11.59 -11.63
C ASP A 213 4.66 12.64 -12.01
N GLN A 214 4.25 13.88 -12.26
CA GLN A 214 5.21 14.95 -12.56
C GLN A 214 6.11 15.26 -11.36
N PHE A 215 5.57 15.15 -10.13
CA PHE A 215 6.33 15.38 -8.90
C PHE A 215 7.45 14.37 -8.67
N SER A 216 7.34 13.16 -9.21
CA SER A 216 8.36 12.12 -9.06
C SER A 216 9.71 12.47 -9.69
N LYS A 217 9.71 13.40 -10.65
CA LYS A 217 10.89 13.81 -11.42
C LYS A 217 11.51 15.11 -10.90
N ILE A 218 10.79 15.85 -10.06
CA ILE A 218 11.23 17.15 -9.58
C ILE A 218 12.18 16.96 -8.40
N THR A 219 13.34 17.60 -8.49
CA THR A 219 14.37 17.51 -7.43
C THR A 219 14.83 18.87 -6.95
N LEU A 220 14.58 19.92 -7.73
CA LEU A 220 14.94 21.29 -7.39
C LEU A 220 13.70 22.10 -6.96
N PHE A 221 13.90 22.99 -6.01
CA PHE A 221 12.84 23.85 -5.48
C PHE A 221 12.36 24.87 -6.53
N GLU A 222 13.26 25.40 -7.36
CA GLU A 222 12.92 26.36 -8.42
C GLU A 222 11.90 25.80 -9.43
N GLU A 223 11.95 24.49 -9.70
CA GLU A 223 10.97 23.81 -10.56
C GLU A 223 9.56 23.83 -9.93
N ILE A 224 9.46 23.68 -8.60
CA ILE A 224 8.20 23.78 -7.85
C ILE A 224 7.71 25.23 -7.83
N GLU A 225 8.60 26.20 -7.63
CA GLU A 225 8.23 27.61 -7.70
C GLU A 225 7.64 27.97 -9.06
N ALA A 226 8.24 27.50 -10.16
CA ALA A 226 7.73 27.72 -11.51
C ALA A 226 6.34 27.12 -11.72
N ILE A 227 6.06 25.93 -11.17
CA ILE A 227 4.73 25.31 -11.23
C ILE A 227 3.71 26.17 -10.47
N ILE A 228 4.01 26.56 -9.23
CA ILE A 228 3.07 27.34 -8.40
C ILE A 228 2.83 28.73 -9.02
N GLN A 229 3.86 29.37 -9.55
CA GLN A 229 3.73 30.67 -10.23
C GLN A 229 2.84 30.58 -11.47
N LYS A 230 2.90 29.47 -12.20
CA LYS A 230 2.05 29.23 -13.37
C LYS A 230 0.60 28.95 -12.98
N GLU A 231 0.37 28.12 -11.96
CA GLU A 231 -0.97 27.62 -11.61
C GLU A 231 -1.74 28.56 -10.66
N VAL A 232 -1.04 29.21 -9.73
CA VAL A 232 -1.65 30.05 -8.69
C VAL A 232 -1.40 31.55 -8.93
N GLY A 233 -0.25 31.92 -9.49
CA GLY A 233 0.02 33.28 -9.96
C GLY A 233 1.49 33.74 -9.88
N ALA A 234 1.91 34.54 -10.88
CA ALA A 234 3.32 34.86 -11.14
C ALA A 234 4.07 35.67 -10.06
N ASN A 235 3.37 36.24 -9.07
CA ASN A 235 3.96 37.10 -8.03
C ASN A 235 4.09 36.42 -6.66
N ILE A 236 3.88 35.11 -6.59
CA ILE A 236 3.94 34.37 -5.34
C ILE A 236 5.40 34.11 -4.97
N VAL A 237 5.78 34.48 -3.74
CA VAL A 237 7.11 34.27 -3.17
C VAL A 237 7.03 33.18 -2.11
N LEU A 238 7.73 32.05 -2.33
CA LEU A 238 7.62 30.83 -1.51
C LEU A 238 8.82 30.64 -0.57
N ASN A 239 9.27 31.72 0.06
CA ASN A 239 10.39 31.64 0.99
C ASN A 239 9.94 31.45 2.42
N GLU A 240 8.94 32.23 2.84
CA GLU A 240 8.57 32.31 4.24
C GLU A 240 7.05 32.45 4.40
N VAL A 241 6.52 31.86 5.46
CA VAL A 241 5.16 32.10 5.95
C VAL A 241 5.23 32.76 7.32
N LYS A 242 4.19 33.52 7.64
CA LYS A 242 4.09 34.18 8.93
C LYS A 242 3.55 33.19 9.97
N ASP A 243 4.29 33.01 11.06
CA ASP A 243 3.81 32.26 12.22
C ASP A 243 2.58 32.99 12.81
N PRO A 244 1.43 32.32 12.95
CA PRO A 244 0.21 32.94 13.46
C PRO A 244 0.33 33.40 14.92
N GLU A 245 1.17 32.75 15.73
CA GLU A 245 1.36 33.07 17.14
C GLU A 245 2.43 34.14 17.34
N THR A 246 3.64 33.91 16.81
CA THR A 246 4.78 34.81 17.05
C THR A 246 4.81 35.99 16.08
N ARG A 247 4.06 35.90 14.97
CA ARG A 247 4.08 36.85 13.84
C ARG A 247 5.42 36.99 13.14
N ASN A 248 6.41 36.17 13.49
CA ASN A 248 7.70 36.11 12.83
C ASN A 248 7.57 35.38 11.49
N MET A 249 8.45 35.74 10.56
CA MET A 249 8.57 35.01 9.30
C MET A 249 9.34 33.71 9.54
N GLN A 250 8.86 32.63 8.95
CA GLN A 250 9.40 31.29 9.11
C GLN A 250 9.58 30.66 7.74
N LYS A 251 10.70 29.99 7.54
CA LYS A 251 11.01 29.33 6.27
C LYS A 251 9.96 28.25 5.97
N ILE A 252 9.55 28.15 4.69
CA ILE A 252 8.68 27.07 4.22
C ILE A 252 9.50 25.81 4.02
N ASP A 253 9.21 24.77 4.79
CA ASP A 253 9.89 23.47 4.74
C ASP A 253 9.01 22.39 4.09
N LEU A 254 7.68 22.50 4.17
CA LEU A 254 6.74 21.52 3.59
C LEU A 254 5.87 22.14 2.51
N LEU A 255 5.79 21.47 1.36
CA LEU A 255 5.01 21.90 0.19
C LEU A 255 3.98 20.82 -0.10
N THR A 256 2.72 21.09 0.19
CA THR A 256 1.62 20.14 0.03
C THR A 256 0.70 20.58 -1.11
N PHE A 257 0.34 19.63 -1.96
CA PHE A 257 -0.39 19.86 -3.18
C PHE A 257 -1.60 18.96 -3.24
N LEU A 258 -2.74 19.51 -3.63
CA LEU A 258 -3.85 18.72 -4.16
C LEU A 258 -3.77 18.76 -5.69
N THR A 259 -3.62 17.60 -6.31
CA THR A 259 -3.49 17.46 -7.76
C THR A 259 -4.86 17.49 -8.46
N GLN A 260 -4.84 17.59 -9.80
CA GLN A 260 -6.04 17.44 -10.64
C GLN A 260 -6.76 16.09 -10.41
N GLU A 261 -6.02 15.06 -10.03
CA GLU A 261 -6.51 13.69 -9.79
C GLU A 261 -7.05 13.51 -8.36
N ASN A 262 -7.14 14.59 -7.57
CA ASN A 262 -7.54 14.59 -6.16
C ASN A 262 -6.58 13.80 -5.23
N ASP A 263 -5.34 13.60 -5.69
CA ASP A 263 -4.24 13.07 -4.87
C ASP A 263 -3.61 14.18 -4.03
N ILE A 264 -3.23 13.83 -2.80
CA ILE A 264 -2.39 14.68 -1.96
C ILE A 264 -0.93 14.29 -2.17
N VAL A 265 -0.10 15.27 -2.51
CA VAL A 265 1.35 15.12 -2.64
C VAL A 265 2.04 16.07 -1.67
N CYS A 266 3.04 15.59 -0.94
CA CYS A 266 3.85 16.45 -0.08
C CYS A 266 5.33 16.32 -0.42
N LEU A 267 6.02 17.45 -0.45
CA LEU A 267 7.46 17.55 -0.60
C LEU A 267 8.07 18.26 0.61
N TRP A 268 9.25 17.83 1.02
CA TRP A 268 10.07 18.52 2.01
C TRP A 268 11.20 19.26 1.30
N ARG A 269 11.35 20.55 1.60
CA ARG A 269 12.37 21.43 1.06
C ARG A 269 13.59 21.43 1.98
N ALA A 270 14.74 21.02 1.43
CA ALA A 270 16.04 21.24 2.05
C ALA A 270 16.91 22.08 1.13
N ASN A 271 17.05 23.36 1.48
CA ASN A 271 17.74 24.38 0.69
C ASN A 271 17.11 24.55 -0.71
N ASP A 272 17.86 24.21 -1.75
CA ASP A 272 17.51 24.24 -3.17
C ASP A 272 16.90 22.92 -3.66
N LYS A 273 16.83 21.89 -2.81
CA LYS A 273 16.31 20.57 -3.16
C LYS A 273 14.96 20.29 -2.52
N VAL A 274 14.20 19.42 -3.18
CA VAL A 274 12.94 18.87 -2.67
C VAL A 274 12.99 17.35 -2.62
N TYR A 275 12.33 16.80 -1.60
CA TYR A 275 12.27 15.36 -1.35
C TYR A 275 10.82 14.93 -1.18
N SER A 276 10.44 13.81 -1.79
CA SER A 276 9.09 13.27 -1.62
C SER A 276 8.84 12.85 -0.17
N VAL A 277 7.70 13.29 0.37
CA VAL A 277 7.17 12.88 1.66
C VAL A 277 6.02 11.92 1.40
N SER A 278 6.11 10.71 1.95
CA SER A 278 5.09 9.70 1.76
C SER A 278 3.84 10.05 2.57
N ILE A 279 2.67 10.06 1.93
CA ILE A 279 1.40 10.32 2.60
C ILE A 279 0.88 9.04 3.24
N ILE A 280 0.47 9.14 4.50
CA ILE A 280 -0.26 8.09 5.22
C ILE A 280 -1.62 8.67 5.57
N GLU A 281 -2.66 8.23 4.85
CA GLU A 281 -4.04 8.58 5.16
C GLU A 281 -4.53 7.61 6.24
N ASP A 282 -4.76 8.11 7.45
CA ASP A 282 -5.26 7.31 8.57
C ASP A 282 -6.75 7.03 8.38
N ASN A 283 -7.03 6.00 7.59
CA ASN A 283 -8.36 5.46 7.37
C ASN A 283 -8.74 4.65 8.60
N ASP A 284 -9.45 5.27 9.56
CA ASP A 284 -10.05 4.65 10.75
C ASP A 284 -10.46 3.19 10.48
N HIS A 285 -9.60 2.23 10.84
CA HIS A 285 -9.75 0.77 10.99
C HIS A 285 -10.69 -0.06 10.07
N THR A 286 -11.27 0.49 9.00
CA THR A 286 -12.36 -0.12 8.22
C THR A 286 -11.89 -1.31 7.37
N ASN A 287 -10.62 -1.34 6.98
CA ASN A 287 -10.04 -2.44 6.20
C ASN A 287 -9.48 -3.59 7.06
N ARG A 288 -9.66 -3.58 8.39
CA ARG A 288 -9.07 -4.60 9.27
C ARG A 288 -9.89 -5.89 9.40
N ASN A 289 -11.10 -5.94 8.84
CA ASN A 289 -11.88 -7.17 8.76
C ASN A 289 -12.10 -7.51 7.29
N PRO A 290 -11.54 -8.62 6.77
CA PRO A 290 -12.11 -9.19 5.56
C PRO A 290 -13.57 -9.49 5.89
N SER A 291 -14.49 -8.87 5.16
CA SER A 291 -15.90 -9.29 5.17
C SER A 291 -15.90 -10.80 4.95
N VAL A 292 -16.40 -11.53 5.93
CA VAL A 292 -16.77 -12.94 5.76
C VAL A 292 -17.88 -12.94 4.72
N SER A 293 -17.50 -13.06 3.45
CA SER A 293 -18.44 -13.28 2.36
C SER A 293 -19.14 -14.59 2.66
N THR A 294 -20.34 -14.46 3.21
CA THR A 294 -21.24 -15.59 3.44
C THR A 294 -21.82 -15.93 2.06
N ILE A 295 -21.43 -17.08 1.54
CA ILE A 295 -22.20 -17.82 0.52
C ILE A 295 -22.34 -19.24 1.04
#